data_AF-A0A0A3W6Q5-F1
#
_entry.id   AF-A0A0A3W6Q5-F1
#
_cell.length_a   1.000
_cell.length_b   1.000
_cell.length_c   1.000
_cell.angle_alpha   90.00
_cell.angle_beta   90.00
_cell.angle_gamma   90.00
#
_symmetry.space_group_name_H-M   'P 1'
#
loop_
_entity.id
_entity.type
_entity.pdbx_description
1 polymer ?
#
loop_
_entity_poly.entity_id
_entity_poly.type
_entity_poly.pdbx_seq_one_letter_code
_entity_poly.pdbx_strand_id
1 'polypeptide(L)'
;MQELEKVCFNFETDLLICTGDLVDRGRENLECVSLLDQPWFCSVRGNHEEMCIKGRDDVWMQEMHARNGGEWFYLLPIEKQDQLSDIFLSLPLVIEVQLEDKKIGILHADIDIHDWNRFKKRIAKGERKIPGFTSAYTNTLWGRGRIRHHSRRYRTVKKVDEIYLGHTIVRGHTQIDNCHYIDVGSSYTQRLCIVKIK
;
A
#
# COMPACT_ATOMS: atom_id res chain seq x y z
N MET A 1 12.21 9.14 -10.36
CA MET A 1 12.84 8.95 -11.70
C MET A 1 14.20 8.27 -11.62
N GLN A 2 15.15 8.74 -10.81
CA GLN A 2 16.51 8.15 -10.71
C GLN A 2 16.53 6.63 -10.46
N GLU A 3 15.66 6.11 -9.59
CA GLU A 3 15.60 4.66 -9.32
C GLU A 3 15.01 3.85 -10.49
N LEU A 4 14.15 4.47 -11.32
CA LEU A 4 13.62 3.85 -12.54
C LEU A 4 14.68 3.75 -13.64
N GLU A 5 15.56 4.75 -13.74
CA GLU A 5 16.71 4.71 -14.66
C GLU A 5 17.65 3.55 -14.33
N LYS A 6 17.90 3.29 -13.04
CA LYS A 6 18.77 2.20 -12.58
C LYS A 6 18.25 0.81 -12.98
N VAL A 7 16.94 0.66 -13.16
CA VAL A 7 16.32 -0.60 -13.62
C VAL A 7 15.99 -0.58 -15.12
N CYS A 8 16.42 0.46 -15.84
CA CYS A 8 16.14 0.68 -17.25
C CYS A 8 14.63 0.60 -17.59
N PHE A 9 13.80 1.22 -16.73
CA PHE A 9 12.33 1.21 -16.90
C PHE A 9 11.92 1.88 -18.22
N ASN A 10 11.08 1.22 -19.01
CA ASN A 10 10.51 1.74 -20.23
C ASN A 10 9.07 2.22 -20.01
N PHE A 11 8.85 3.53 -20.07
CA PHE A 11 7.54 4.17 -19.86
C PHE A 11 6.47 3.79 -20.89
N GLU A 12 6.84 3.19 -22.02
CA GLU A 12 5.91 2.76 -23.06
C GLU A 12 5.45 1.30 -22.89
N THR A 13 6.25 0.45 -22.25
CA THR A 13 6.01 -1.01 -22.21
C THR A 13 5.92 -1.58 -20.80
N ASP A 14 6.52 -0.91 -19.82
CA ASP A 14 6.63 -1.42 -18.46
C ASP A 14 5.52 -0.84 -17.57
N LEU A 15 5.13 -1.62 -16.57
CA LEU A 15 4.15 -1.23 -15.56
C LEU A 15 4.83 -1.16 -14.19
N LEU A 16 4.68 -0.04 -13.51
CA LEU A 16 5.10 0.16 -12.13
C LEU A 16 3.88 0.05 -11.20
N ILE A 17 3.93 -0.90 -10.25
CA ILE A 17 2.87 -1.09 -9.26
C ILE A 17 3.42 -0.71 -7.87
N CYS A 18 2.85 0.32 -7.27
CA CYS A 18 3.23 0.80 -5.94
C CYS A 18 2.41 0.10 -4.83
N THR A 19 3.02 -0.03 -3.64
CA THR A 19 2.41 -0.66 -2.47
C THR A 19 1.58 0.32 -1.62
N GLY A 20 1.22 1.49 -2.14
CA GLY A 20 0.51 2.56 -1.42
C GLY A 20 1.44 3.54 -0.70
N ASP A 21 0.85 4.40 0.14
CA ASP A 21 1.54 5.50 0.83
C ASP A 21 2.29 6.42 -0.15
N LEU A 22 1.53 6.96 -1.10
CA LEU A 22 2.02 7.93 -2.09
C LEU A 22 2.25 9.32 -1.48
N VAL A 23 1.61 9.61 -0.35
CA VAL A 23 1.59 10.96 0.26
C VAL A 23 2.14 11.00 1.70
N ASP A 24 2.18 12.21 2.23
CA ASP A 24 2.59 12.66 3.56
C ASP A 24 4.06 12.98 3.71
N ARG A 25 4.87 12.04 4.20
CA ARG A 25 6.21 12.31 4.77
C ARG A 25 7.23 12.94 3.80
N GLY A 26 6.89 13.06 2.52
CA GLY A 26 7.67 13.73 1.49
C GLY A 26 7.28 15.20 1.29
N ARG A 27 7.89 15.85 0.29
CA ARG A 27 7.56 17.25 -0.09
C ARG A 27 6.67 17.34 -1.32
N GLU A 28 6.66 16.29 -2.14
CA GLU A 28 6.09 16.28 -3.48
C GLU A 28 4.78 15.45 -3.50
N ASN A 29 3.90 15.71 -2.53
CA ASN A 29 2.69 14.90 -2.32
C ASN A 29 1.77 14.91 -3.56
N LEU A 30 1.50 16.08 -4.12
CA LEU A 30 0.61 16.21 -5.28
C LEU A 30 1.24 15.62 -6.55
N GLU A 31 2.56 15.72 -6.69
CA GLU A 31 3.32 15.14 -7.79
C GLU A 31 3.29 13.61 -7.71
N CYS A 32 3.44 13.02 -6.51
CA CYS A 32 3.26 11.59 -6.32
C CYS A 32 1.83 11.13 -6.64
N VAL A 33 0.81 11.92 -6.29
CA VAL A 33 -0.57 11.63 -6.71
C VAL A 33 -0.73 11.68 -8.23
N SER A 34 -0.10 12.65 -8.91
CA SER A 34 -0.21 12.79 -10.37
C SER A 34 0.38 11.61 -11.16
N LEU A 35 1.17 10.74 -10.51
CA LEU A 35 1.60 9.47 -11.10
C LEU A 35 0.41 8.57 -11.43
N LEU A 36 -0.69 8.67 -10.68
CA LEU A 36 -1.91 7.89 -10.93
C LEU A 36 -2.58 8.24 -12.28
N ASP A 37 -2.26 9.39 -12.86
CA ASP A 37 -2.73 9.78 -14.19
C ASP A 37 -1.91 9.13 -15.32
N GLN A 38 -0.81 8.44 -14.99
CA GLN A 38 0.09 7.84 -15.97
C GLN A 38 -0.32 6.39 -16.29
N PRO A 39 -0.34 5.98 -17.57
CA PRO A 39 -0.78 4.64 -17.98
C PRO A 39 0.17 3.52 -17.51
N TRP A 40 1.43 3.86 -17.25
CA TRP A 40 2.48 2.95 -16.79
C TRP A 40 2.55 2.84 -15.27
N PHE A 41 1.64 3.46 -14.51
CA PHE A 41 1.65 3.47 -13.06
C PHE A 41 0.31 3.06 -12.46
N CYS A 42 0.35 2.22 -11.44
CA CYS A 42 -0.81 1.99 -10.58
C CYS A 42 -0.35 1.76 -9.13
N SER A 43 -1.28 1.89 -8.18
CA SER A 43 -0.99 1.68 -6.76
C SER A 43 -2.15 0.99 -6.09
N VAL A 44 -1.85 0.25 -5.03
CA VAL A 44 -2.86 -0.06 -4.01
C VAL A 44 -3.06 1.14 -3.08
N ARG A 45 -4.19 1.19 -2.39
CA ARG A 45 -4.44 2.17 -1.32
C ARG A 45 -3.60 1.83 -0.09
N GLY A 46 -2.84 2.80 0.40
CA GLY A 46 -2.12 2.74 1.68
C GLY A 46 -2.92 3.29 2.85
N ASN A 47 -2.36 3.20 4.05
CA ASN A 47 -3.03 3.76 5.22
C ASN A 47 -3.00 5.28 5.25
N HIS A 48 -2.03 5.91 4.59
CA HIS A 48 -1.97 7.37 4.46
C HIS A 48 -3.10 7.89 3.54
N GLU A 49 -3.32 7.25 2.39
CA GLU A 49 -4.49 7.54 1.54
C GLU A 49 -5.82 7.31 2.27
N GLU A 50 -5.92 6.24 3.07
CA GLU A 50 -7.12 5.97 3.88
C GLU A 50 -7.38 7.04 4.94
N MET A 51 -6.31 7.62 5.52
CA MET A 51 -6.41 8.72 6.48
C MET A 51 -6.84 10.04 5.81
N CYS A 52 -6.43 10.31 4.57
CA CYS A 52 -6.99 11.40 3.77
C CYS A 52 -8.51 11.26 3.58
N ILE A 53 -8.97 10.04 3.26
CA ILE A 53 -10.40 9.76 3.06
C ILE A 53 -11.19 9.94 4.36
N LYS A 54 -10.78 9.24 5.42
CA LYS A 54 -11.56 9.16 6.67
C LYS A 54 -11.36 10.36 7.60
N GLY A 55 -10.19 10.98 7.58
CA GLY A 55 -9.85 12.11 8.43
C GLY A 55 -10.61 13.38 8.08
N ARG A 56 -11.45 13.37 7.04
CA ARG A 56 -12.39 14.47 6.76
C ARG A 56 -13.61 14.46 7.67
N ASP A 57 -14.09 13.26 8.03
CA ASP A 57 -15.32 13.07 8.80
C ASP A 57 -15.06 12.53 10.22
N ASP A 58 -13.84 12.07 10.49
CA ASP A 58 -13.43 11.51 11.78
C ASP A 58 -12.23 12.30 12.35
N VAL A 59 -12.50 13.10 13.38
CA VAL A 59 -11.50 13.95 14.06
C VAL A 59 -10.34 13.11 14.63
N TRP A 60 -10.59 11.88 15.09
CA TRP A 60 -9.52 11.02 15.59
C TRP A 60 -8.60 10.55 14.47
N MET A 61 -9.16 10.23 13.30
CA MET A 61 -8.38 9.93 12.10
C MET A 61 -7.63 11.17 11.61
N GLN A 62 -8.24 12.34 11.67
CA GLN A 62 -7.60 13.61 11.33
C GLN A 62 -6.35 13.87 12.19
N GLU A 63 -6.49 13.76 13.52
CA GLU A 63 -5.38 13.93 14.44
C GLU A 63 -4.29 12.88 14.23
N MET A 64 -4.68 11.63 13.99
CA MET A 64 -3.73 10.55 13.68
C MET A 64 -2.97 10.86 12.39
N HIS A 65 -3.66 11.32 11.35
CA HIS A 65 -3.08 11.67 10.06
C HIS A 65 -2.07 12.80 10.20
N ALA A 66 -2.46 13.91 10.84
CA ALA A 66 -1.57 15.04 11.13
C ALA A 66 -0.30 14.55 11.84
N ARG A 67 -0.42 13.80 12.94
CA ARG A 67 0.75 13.24 13.67
C ARG A 67 1.65 12.33 12.83
N ASN A 68 1.19 11.85 11.68
CA ASN A 68 1.94 11.00 10.75
C ASN A 68 2.40 11.72 9.47
N GLY A 69 2.29 13.05 9.41
CA GLY A 69 2.76 13.89 8.30
C GLY A 69 1.65 14.36 7.36
N GLY A 70 0.38 14.20 7.73
CA GLY A 70 -0.79 14.53 6.92
C GLY A 70 -1.25 15.98 6.98
N GLU A 71 -0.54 16.88 7.69
CA GLU A 71 -0.99 18.27 7.87
C GLU A 71 -1.21 19.00 6.55
N TRP A 72 -0.37 18.71 5.54
CA TRP A 72 -0.46 19.32 4.21
C TRP A 72 -1.85 19.16 3.59
N PHE A 73 -2.52 18.02 3.81
CA PHE A 73 -3.82 17.72 3.23
C PHE A 73 -4.89 18.69 3.75
N TYR A 74 -4.88 18.96 5.06
CA TYR A 74 -5.87 19.83 5.71
C TYR A 74 -5.64 21.32 5.47
N LEU A 75 -4.46 21.70 4.95
CA LEU A 75 -4.17 23.06 4.51
C LEU A 75 -4.68 23.35 3.09
N LEU A 76 -5.10 22.33 2.35
CA LEU A 76 -5.68 22.50 1.01
C LEU A 76 -7.10 23.05 1.08
N PRO A 77 -7.59 23.73 0.02
CA PRO A 77 -9.01 24.02 -0.14
C PRO A 77 -9.84 22.74 -0.04
N ILE A 78 -11.05 22.86 0.51
CA ILE A 78 -11.96 21.73 0.75
C ILE A 78 -12.23 20.96 -0.55
N GLU A 79 -12.42 21.67 -1.66
CA GLU A 79 -12.66 21.07 -2.97
C GLU A 79 -11.49 20.22 -3.44
N LYS A 80 -10.26 20.59 -3.07
CA LYS A 80 -9.06 19.80 -3.40
C LYS A 80 -8.95 18.57 -2.49
N GLN A 81 -9.32 18.70 -1.22
CA GLN A 81 -9.42 17.56 -0.30
C GLN A 81 -10.45 16.54 -0.80
N ASP A 82 -11.60 17.00 -1.31
CA ASP A 82 -12.64 16.18 -1.91
C ASP A 82 -12.11 15.40 -3.11
N GLN A 83 -11.51 16.11 -4.08
CA GLN A 83 -10.91 15.51 -5.26
C GLN A 83 -9.88 14.43 -4.92
N LEU A 84 -8.96 14.73 -3.99
CA LEU A 84 -7.94 13.78 -3.58
C LEU A 84 -8.56 12.57 -2.86
N SER A 85 -9.56 12.79 -2.01
CA SER A 85 -10.27 11.70 -1.33
C SER A 85 -10.95 10.77 -2.33
N ASP A 86 -11.58 11.31 -3.38
CA ASP A 86 -12.21 10.52 -4.43
C ASP A 86 -11.18 9.71 -5.23
N ILE A 87 -10.04 10.31 -5.57
CA ILE A 87 -8.92 9.61 -6.21
C ILE A 87 -8.45 8.45 -5.33
N PHE A 88 -8.19 8.70 -4.05
CA PHE A 88 -7.76 7.67 -3.10
C PHE A 88 -8.82 6.59 -2.87
N LEU A 89 -10.10 6.97 -2.87
CA LEU A 89 -11.22 6.03 -2.75
C LEU A 89 -11.34 5.12 -3.98
N SER A 90 -10.88 5.57 -5.15
CA SER A 90 -10.84 4.75 -6.36
C SER A 90 -9.73 3.69 -6.36
N LEU A 91 -8.68 3.88 -5.53
CA LEU A 91 -7.56 2.93 -5.46
C LEU A 91 -7.99 1.57 -4.91
N PRO A 92 -7.54 0.46 -5.52
CA PRO A 92 -7.82 -0.87 -5.01
C PRO A 92 -7.03 -1.13 -3.72
N LEU A 93 -7.61 -1.89 -2.78
CA LEU A 93 -6.86 -2.34 -1.59
C LEU A 93 -5.85 -3.46 -1.91
N VAL A 94 -6.08 -4.17 -3.02
CA VAL A 94 -5.30 -5.34 -3.43
C VAL A 94 -5.28 -5.38 -4.95
N ILE A 95 -4.10 -5.59 -5.52
CA ILE A 95 -3.91 -5.90 -6.94
C ILE A 95 -3.45 -7.36 -7.06
N GLU A 96 -3.96 -8.06 -8.06
CA GLU A 96 -3.48 -9.39 -8.46
C GLU A 96 -2.95 -9.28 -9.90
N VAL A 97 -1.73 -9.75 -10.11
CA VAL A 97 -1.11 -9.86 -11.43
C VAL A 97 -0.95 -11.34 -11.75
N GLN A 98 -1.54 -11.78 -12.86
CA GLN A 98 -1.31 -13.10 -13.40
C GLN A 98 -0.28 -13.02 -14.52
N LEU A 99 0.90 -13.58 -14.27
CA LEU A 99 1.92 -13.87 -15.28
C LEU A 99 1.72 -15.30 -15.82
N GLU A 100 2.48 -15.68 -16.83
CA GLU A 100 2.34 -17.01 -17.47
C GLU A 100 2.58 -18.17 -16.49
N ASP A 101 3.56 -18.03 -15.60
CA ASP A 101 4.03 -19.07 -14.67
C ASP A 101 3.74 -18.74 -13.19
N LYS A 102 3.26 -17.52 -12.91
CA LYS A 102 3.22 -17.00 -11.55
C LYS A 102 2.05 -16.05 -11.31
N LYS A 103 1.51 -16.11 -10.10
CA LYS A 103 0.51 -15.17 -9.58
C LYS A 103 1.10 -14.33 -8.46
N ILE A 104 0.99 -13.02 -8.62
CA ILE A 104 1.53 -12.04 -7.68
C ILE A 104 0.38 -11.25 -7.05
N GLY A 105 0.43 -11.12 -5.73
CA GLY A 105 -0.41 -10.21 -4.97
C GLY A 105 0.35 -8.95 -4.59
N ILE A 106 -0.31 -7.81 -4.63
CA ILE A 106 0.19 -6.55 -4.10
C ILE A 106 -0.87 -6.03 -3.13
N LEU A 107 -0.45 -5.67 -1.92
CA LEU A 107 -1.28 -4.98 -0.94
C LEU A 107 -0.38 -4.15 -0.02
N HIS A 108 -0.97 -3.28 0.79
CA HIS A 108 -0.19 -2.29 1.51
C HIS A 108 0.57 -2.85 2.73
N ALA A 109 -0.10 -3.48 3.69
CA ALA A 109 0.49 -3.74 5.01
C ALA A 109 0.67 -5.22 5.39
N ASP A 110 -0.42 -5.97 5.59
CA ASP A 110 -0.32 -7.35 6.07
C ASP A 110 -1.51 -8.23 5.64
N ILE A 111 -1.30 -9.55 5.72
CA ILE A 111 -2.27 -10.59 5.42
C ILE A 111 -2.15 -11.74 6.42
N ASP A 112 -3.23 -12.01 7.14
CA ASP A 112 -3.38 -13.09 8.12
C ASP A 112 -4.31 -14.23 7.63
N ILE A 113 -4.84 -14.11 6.40
CA ILE A 113 -5.64 -15.14 5.75
C ILE A 113 -4.75 -15.94 4.79
N HIS A 114 -4.48 -17.20 5.11
CA HIS A 114 -3.53 -18.05 4.35
C HIS A 114 -4.09 -18.68 3.06
N ASP A 115 -5.16 -18.12 2.49
CA ASP A 115 -5.70 -18.50 1.19
C ASP A 115 -6.07 -17.22 0.45
N TRP A 116 -5.37 -16.97 -0.66
CA TRP A 116 -5.47 -15.73 -1.41
C TRP A 116 -6.89 -15.44 -1.92
N ASN A 117 -7.59 -16.47 -2.42
CA ASN A 117 -8.95 -16.31 -2.92
C ASN A 117 -9.94 -16.01 -1.78
N ARG A 118 -9.76 -16.62 -0.60
CA ARG A 118 -10.55 -16.30 0.59
C ARG A 118 -10.25 -14.88 1.07
N PHE A 119 -8.99 -14.45 1.02
CA PHE A 119 -8.58 -13.09 1.37
C PHE A 119 -9.28 -12.06 0.46
N LYS A 120 -9.18 -12.20 -0.87
CA LYS A 120 -9.87 -11.31 -1.82
C LYS A 120 -11.38 -11.23 -1.56
N LYS A 121 -12.04 -12.36 -1.28
CA LYS A 121 -13.48 -12.40 -0.91
C LYS A 121 -13.78 -11.67 0.41
N ARG A 122 -12.84 -11.57 1.33
CA ARG A 122 -13.00 -10.82 2.58
C ARG A 122 -12.79 -9.34 2.37
N ILE A 123 -11.81 -8.96 1.55
CA ILE A 123 -11.55 -7.57 1.16
C ILE A 123 -12.74 -6.98 0.40
N ALA A 124 -13.33 -7.73 -0.53
CA ALA A 124 -14.52 -7.30 -1.28
C ALA A 124 -15.77 -7.03 -0.40
N LYS A 125 -15.77 -7.48 0.86
CA LYS A 125 -16.86 -7.17 1.82
C LYS A 125 -16.66 -5.85 2.56
N GLY A 126 -15.56 -5.14 2.31
CA GLY A 126 -15.23 -3.88 2.95
C GLY A 126 -14.85 -4.02 4.42
N GLU A 127 -14.78 -2.88 5.10
CA GLU A 127 -14.49 -2.80 6.52
C GLU A 127 -15.64 -3.41 7.34
N ARG A 128 -15.29 -4.25 8.31
CA ARG A 128 -16.24 -4.81 9.28
C ARG A 128 -15.72 -4.58 10.69
N LYS A 129 -16.33 -3.62 11.39
CA LYS A 129 -16.00 -3.33 12.79
C LYS A 129 -16.69 -4.35 13.68
N ILE A 130 -15.91 -5.31 14.20
CA ILE A 130 -16.35 -6.28 15.20
C ILE A 130 -15.49 -6.05 16.44
N PRO A 131 -16.07 -5.71 17.60
CA PRO A 131 -15.30 -5.49 18.82
C PRO A 131 -14.36 -6.66 19.11
N GLY A 132 -13.08 -6.36 19.36
CA GLY A 132 -12.05 -7.35 19.65
C GLY A 132 -11.46 -8.09 18.43
N PHE A 133 -11.88 -7.78 17.20
CA PHE A 133 -11.33 -8.40 15.99
C PHE A 133 -10.84 -7.37 14.98
N THR A 134 -9.60 -7.54 14.51
CA THR A 134 -9.07 -6.81 13.36
C THR A 134 -9.69 -7.36 12.08
N SER A 135 -10.33 -6.50 11.30
CA SER A 135 -10.91 -6.90 10.02
C SER A 135 -9.81 -7.12 8.96
N ALA A 136 -10.10 -7.89 7.91
CA ALA A 136 -9.15 -8.06 6.80
C ALA A 136 -8.81 -6.70 6.15
N TYR A 137 -9.80 -5.81 6.02
CA TYR A 137 -9.62 -4.44 5.56
C TYR A 137 -8.60 -3.68 6.41
N THR A 138 -8.79 -3.72 7.74
CA THR A 138 -7.90 -3.06 8.70
C THR A 138 -6.50 -3.69 8.69
N ASN A 139 -6.39 -5.01 8.59
CA ASN A 139 -5.10 -5.68 8.54
C ASN A 139 -4.32 -5.34 7.25
N THR A 140 -5.01 -5.25 6.11
CA THR A 140 -4.42 -4.87 4.82
C THR A 140 -3.83 -3.46 4.83
N LEU A 141 -4.34 -2.55 5.66
CA LEU A 141 -3.89 -1.15 5.71
C LEU A 141 -2.95 -0.87 6.90
N TRP A 142 -3.17 -1.43 8.07
CA TRP A 142 -2.40 -1.08 9.28
C TRP A 142 -1.66 -2.27 9.91
N GLY A 143 -1.78 -3.47 9.34
CA GLY A 143 -1.23 -4.69 9.90
C GLY A 143 0.30 -4.71 9.89
N ARG A 144 0.89 -5.27 10.94
CA ARG A 144 2.35 -5.48 11.06
C ARG A 144 2.69 -6.83 11.69
N GLY A 145 1.72 -7.72 11.79
CA GLY A 145 1.80 -8.90 12.62
C GLY A 145 2.77 -9.94 12.06
N ARG A 146 2.73 -10.22 10.76
CA ARG A 146 3.64 -11.22 10.15
C ARG A 146 5.11 -10.81 10.28
N ILE A 147 5.42 -9.55 10.01
CA ILE A 147 6.80 -9.02 10.03
C ILE A 147 7.33 -8.80 11.45
N ARG A 148 6.51 -8.33 12.41
CA ARG A 148 6.97 -8.06 13.78
C ARG A 148 6.89 -9.27 14.72
N HIS A 149 5.93 -10.16 14.48
CA HIS A 149 5.57 -11.23 15.42
C HIS A 149 5.39 -12.56 14.68
N HIS A 150 6.32 -12.84 13.74
CA HIS A 150 6.32 -14.10 13.02
C HIS A 150 6.22 -15.28 14.01
N SER A 151 5.14 -16.03 13.91
CA SER A 151 4.79 -17.10 14.83
C SER A 151 4.12 -18.23 14.05
N ARG A 152 3.86 -19.37 14.70
CA ARG A 152 3.14 -20.52 14.08
C ARG A 152 1.74 -20.16 13.54
N ARG A 153 1.23 -18.97 13.86
CA ARG A 153 -0.01 -18.44 13.29
C ARG A 153 0.17 -18.02 11.84
N TYR A 154 1.35 -17.57 11.42
CA TYR A 154 1.65 -17.24 10.03
C TYR A 154 2.21 -18.45 9.29
N ARG A 155 1.99 -18.46 7.98
CA ARG A 155 2.52 -19.43 7.03
C ARG A 155 2.36 -18.88 5.61
N THR A 156 3.00 -19.55 4.65
CA THR A 156 2.78 -19.34 3.21
C THR A 156 1.29 -19.23 2.87
N VAL A 157 0.94 -18.13 2.22
CA VAL A 157 -0.41 -17.90 1.71
C VAL A 157 -0.58 -18.73 0.45
N LYS A 158 -1.59 -19.61 0.43
CA LYS A 158 -1.85 -20.49 -0.70
C LYS A 158 -2.55 -19.76 -1.85
N LYS A 159 -2.41 -20.29 -3.07
CA LYS A 159 -3.05 -19.82 -4.31
C LYS A 159 -2.58 -18.43 -4.79
N VAL A 160 -1.39 -18.05 -4.37
CA VAL A 160 -0.59 -16.91 -4.82
C VAL A 160 0.87 -17.29 -4.58
N ASP A 161 1.75 -16.96 -5.51
CA ASP A 161 3.14 -17.38 -5.45
C ASP A 161 3.96 -16.39 -4.62
N GLU A 162 3.74 -15.08 -4.83
CA GLU A 162 4.41 -14.01 -4.09
C GLU A 162 3.47 -12.86 -3.76
N ILE A 163 3.71 -12.21 -2.64
CA ILE A 163 2.95 -11.06 -2.16
C ILE A 163 3.91 -9.92 -1.86
N TYR A 164 3.75 -8.76 -2.49
CA TYR A 164 4.56 -7.57 -2.23
C TYR A 164 3.83 -6.59 -1.32
N LEU A 165 4.54 -6.13 -0.29
CA LEU A 165 4.03 -5.35 0.83
C LEU A 165 4.92 -4.12 1.09
N GLY A 166 4.30 -3.01 1.48
CA GLY A 166 4.96 -1.81 1.99
C GLY A 166 4.79 -1.68 3.50
N HIS A 167 4.45 -0.46 3.95
CA HIS A 167 4.01 -0.07 5.30
C HIS A 167 5.02 -0.21 6.45
N THR A 168 5.68 -1.36 6.56
CA THR A 168 6.69 -1.63 7.59
C THR A 168 8.07 -1.40 7.01
N ILE A 169 8.69 -0.30 7.42
CA ILE A 169 10.08 0.04 7.06
C ILE A 169 11.04 -1.09 7.48
N VAL A 170 11.75 -1.63 6.50
CA VAL A 170 12.81 -2.63 6.63
C VAL A 170 14.15 -2.07 6.14
N ARG A 171 15.27 -2.68 6.56
CA ARG A 171 16.62 -2.21 6.16
C ARG A 171 16.93 -2.42 4.66
N GLY A 172 16.23 -3.37 4.05
CA GLY A 172 16.33 -3.79 2.66
C GLY A 172 15.23 -4.80 2.36
N HIS A 173 15.10 -5.22 1.10
CA HIS A 173 14.11 -6.21 0.68
C HIS A 173 14.14 -7.44 1.61
N THR A 174 13.03 -7.67 2.31
CA THR A 174 12.92 -8.71 3.33
C THR A 174 11.79 -9.66 2.97
N GLN A 175 12.03 -10.96 3.07
CA GLN A 175 11.02 -11.98 2.77
C GLN A 175 10.69 -12.80 4.01
N ILE A 176 9.40 -13.02 4.26
CA ILE A 176 8.86 -13.97 5.24
C ILE A 176 7.78 -14.79 4.56
N ASP A 177 7.95 -16.11 4.55
CA ASP A 177 7.14 -17.00 3.71
C ASP A 177 7.17 -16.55 2.23
N ASN A 178 6.01 -16.35 1.62
CA ASN A 178 5.86 -15.74 0.29
C ASN A 178 5.47 -14.25 0.35
N CYS A 179 5.73 -13.56 1.46
CA CYS A 179 5.50 -12.12 1.62
C CYS A 179 6.83 -11.35 1.58
N HIS A 180 6.93 -10.42 0.62
CA HIS A 180 8.08 -9.58 0.32
C HIS A 180 7.81 -8.14 0.79
N TYR A 181 8.55 -7.70 1.79
CA TYR A 181 8.52 -6.34 2.33
C TYR A 181 9.56 -5.49 1.61
N ILE A 182 9.09 -4.44 0.93
CA ILE A 182 9.92 -3.59 0.06
C ILE A 182 9.94 -2.12 0.50
N ASP A 183 9.22 -1.74 1.56
CA ASP A 183 9.36 -0.39 2.12
C ASP A 183 10.70 -0.24 2.86
N VAL A 184 11.62 0.50 2.26
CA VAL A 184 12.95 0.83 2.84
C VAL A 184 12.99 2.23 3.45
N GLY A 185 11.82 2.83 3.69
CA GLY A 185 11.67 4.13 4.34
C GLY A 185 12.19 5.28 3.48
N SER A 186 11.69 5.42 2.26
CA SER A 186 12.19 6.41 1.28
C SER A 186 12.16 7.85 1.78
N SER A 187 11.15 8.23 2.56
CA SER A 187 11.04 9.55 3.20
C SER A 187 12.20 9.86 4.16
N TYR A 188 12.84 8.84 4.73
CA TYR A 188 13.97 8.98 5.65
C TYR A 188 15.32 8.68 4.99
N THR A 189 15.34 7.71 4.09
CA THR A 189 16.59 7.17 3.52
C THR A 189 16.92 7.73 2.14
N GLN A 190 15.97 8.41 1.49
CA GLN A 190 16.03 8.85 0.10
C GLN A 190 16.31 7.71 -0.90
N ARG A 191 15.99 6.47 -0.51
CA ARG A 191 16.12 5.28 -1.36
C ARG A 191 14.75 4.66 -1.59
N LEU A 192 14.48 4.23 -2.81
CA LEU A 192 13.34 3.36 -3.12
C LEU A 192 13.85 1.95 -3.37
N CYS A 193 13.05 0.96 -2.99
CA CYS A 193 13.28 -0.42 -3.39
C CYS A 193 12.35 -0.72 -4.57
N ILE A 194 12.94 -1.06 -5.71
CA ILE A 194 12.20 -1.51 -6.90
C ILE A 194 12.59 -2.96 -7.14
N VAL A 195 11.59 -3.84 -7.20
CA VAL A 195 11.80 -5.25 -7.51
C VAL A 195 11.33 -5.50 -8.94
N LYS A 196 12.27 -5.85 -9.82
CA LYS A 196 11.94 -6.29 -11.18
C LYS A 196 11.46 -7.74 -11.15
N ILE A 197 10.28 -7.97 -11.69
CA ILE A 197 9.63 -9.28 -11.70
C ILE A 197 9.81 -10.02 -13.03
N LYS A 198 9.76 -9.30 -14.14
CA LYS A 198 9.94 -9.77 -15.51
C LYS A 198 10.90 -8.83 -16.23
#